data_AF-A0A062G332-F1
#
_entry.id   AF-A0A062G332-F1
#
_cell.length_a   1.000
_cell.length_b   1.000
_cell.length_c   1.000
_cell.angle_alpha   90.00
_cell.angle_beta   90.00
_cell.angle_gamma   90.00
#
_symmetry.space_group_name_H-M   'P 1'
#
loop_
_entity.id
_entity.type
_entity.pdbx_description
1 polymer ?
#
loop_
_entity_poly.entity_id
_entity_poly.type
_entity_poly.pdbx_seq_one_letter_code
_entity_poly.pdbx_strand_id
1 'polypeptide(L)'
;MTAADLANGFITAAIPVTGEGPVTIHAEAVDAQGNLDVADADVTVTVDTLPADLIGAITIPEDLNGDGILNADELGTDGTFNAQVALGPDAIDGTVVNVNGTNYTVTAADLANGFITAAIPVTGEGPVTIHAEAVDAQGNLDVADADVTVTVDTLPADLIGAITIPEDLNGDGILNADELGTDGTFNAQVALGPDAIDGTVVNVNGTNYTVTAADLANGFITAAIPVTGEGPVT
;
A
#
# COMPACT_ATOMS: atom_id res chain seq x y z
N MET A 1 -56.23 8.96 -17.24
CA MET A 1 -56.37 10.24 -16.54
C MET A 1 -57.31 10.06 -15.35
N THR A 2 -56.84 10.35 -14.15
CA THR A 2 -57.60 10.32 -12.90
C THR A 2 -58.13 11.71 -12.54
N ALA A 3 -59.06 11.81 -11.58
CA ALA A 3 -59.52 13.10 -11.05
C ALA A 3 -58.37 13.90 -10.38
N ALA A 4 -57.35 13.22 -9.87
CA ALA A 4 -56.16 13.85 -9.30
C ALA A 4 -55.27 14.47 -10.39
N ASP A 5 -55.09 13.78 -11.53
CA ASP A 5 -54.31 14.30 -12.66
C ASP A 5 -54.89 15.64 -13.16
N LEU A 6 -56.23 15.71 -13.26
CA LEU A 6 -56.93 16.93 -13.69
C LEU A 6 -56.79 18.07 -12.67
N ALA A 7 -56.82 17.77 -11.37
CA ALA A 7 -56.63 18.76 -10.32
C ALA A 7 -55.19 19.30 -10.26
N ASN A 8 -54.20 18.45 -10.57
CA ASN A 8 -52.78 18.82 -10.59
C ASN A 8 -52.35 19.50 -11.89
N GLY A 9 -53.09 19.30 -12.99
CA GLY A 9 -52.77 19.83 -14.31
C GLY A 9 -51.69 19.05 -15.05
N PHE A 10 -51.30 17.87 -14.57
CA PHE A 10 -50.34 16.98 -15.21
C PHE A 10 -50.61 15.51 -14.85
N ILE A 11 -50.17 14.60 -15.72
CA ILE A 11 -50.18 13.15 -15.47
C ILE A 11 -48.75 12.74 -15.07
N THR A 12 -48.65 11.86 -14.07
CA THR A 12 -47.40 11.16 -13.76
C THR A 12 -47.48 9.74 -14.31
N ALA A 13 -46.54 9.36 -15.17
CA ALA A 13 -46.38 8.00 -15.65
C ALA A 13 -45.01 7.47 -15.24
N ALA A 14 -44.97 6.24 -14.72
CA ALA A 14 -43.71 5.53 -14.52
C ALA A 14 -43.26 4.96 -15.86
N ILE A 15 -42.12 5.41 -16.35
CA ILE A 15 -41.51 4.90 -17.58
C ILE A 15 -40.43 3.89 -17.16
N PRO A 16 -40.61 2.59 -17.43
CA PRO A 16 -39.58 1.61 -17.11
C PRO A 16 -38.35 1.87 -17.97
N VAL A 17 -37.20 2.06 -17.31
CA VAL A 17 -35.90 2.13 -17.97
C VAL A 17 -35.41 0.69 -18.18
N THR A 18 -35.30 0.27 -19.44
CA THR A 18 -34.92 -1.11 -19.80
C THR A 18 -33.45 -1.26 -20.19
N GLY A 19 -32.69 -0.16 -20.19
CA GLY A 19 -31.27 -0.14 -20.53
C GLY A 19 -30.72 1.28 -20.68
N GLU A 20 -29.46 1.34 -21.04
CA GLU A 20 -28.72 2.58 -21.34
C GLU A 20 -29.19 3.23 -22.65
N GLY A 21 -28.90 4.52 -22.79
CA GLY A 21 -29.13 5.30 -24.00
C GLY A 21 -30.42 6.13 -24.00
N PRO A 22 -30.83 6.67 -25.16
CA PRO A 22 -31.93 7.61 -25.25
C PRO A 22 -33.30 6.94 -25.06
N VAL A 23 -34.11 7.54 -24.21
CA VAL A 23 -35.53 7.25 -24.01
C VAL A 23 -36.33 8.45 -24.50
N THR A 24 -37.09 8.26 -25.58
CA THR A 24 -37.97 9.29 -26.13
C THR A 24 -39.37 9.15 -25.53
N ILE A 25 -39.88 10.27 -25.02
CA ILE A 25 -41.20 10.40 -24.41
C ILE A 25 -42.09 11.13 -25.41
N HIS A 26 -43.13 10.43 -25.84
CA HIS A 26 -44.17 10.92 -26.73
C HIS A 26 -45.52 10.87 -26.00
N ALA A 27 -46.37 11.88 -26.18
CA ALA A 27 -47.68 11.96 -25.55
C ALA A 27 -48.76 12.37 -26.55
N GLU A 28 -49.86 11.62 -26.53
CA GLU A 28 -51.05 11.89 -27.34
C GLU A 28 -52.30 11.79 -26.46
N ALA A 29 -53.33 12.51 -26.84
CA ALA A 29 -54.66 12.45 -26.26
C ALA A 29 -55.70 12.23 -27.36
N VAL A 30 -56.75 11.48 -27.04
CA VAL A 30 -57.88 11.26 -27.95
C VAL A 30 -59.15 11.71 -27.25
N ASP A 31 -59.94 12.58 -27.89
CA ASP A 31 -61.21 13.02 -27.34
C ASP A 31 -62.31 11.95 -27.45
N ALA A 32 -63.49 12.22 -26.88
CA ALA A 32 -64.61 11.28 -26.91
C ALA A 32 -65.20 11.02 -28.31
N GLN A 33 -64.86 11.87 -29.30
CA GLN A 33 -65.26 11.74 -30.70
C GLN A 33 -64.19 11.04 -31.54
N GLY A 34 -63.00 10.78 -30.98
CA GLY A 34 -61.88 10.12 -31.65
C GLY A 34 -60.87 11.09 -32.29
N ASN A 35 -60.93 12.39 -32.02
CA ASN A 35 -59.93 13.34 -32.54
C ASN A 35 -58.63 13.22 -31.74
N LEU A 36 -57.51 13.10 -32.46
CA LEU A 36 -56.16 13.01 -31.89
C LEU A 36 -55.57 14.40 -31.68
N ASP A 37 -55.04 14.62 -30.49
CA ASP A 37 -54.18 15.75 -30.13
C ASP A 37 -52.82 15.20 -29.71
N VAL A 38 -51.74 15.82 -30.18
CA VAL A 38 -50.37 15.35 -29.98
C VAL A 38 -49.60 16.45 -29.28
N ALA A 39 -48.74 16.09 -28.34
CA ALA A 39 -47.87 17.06 -27.70
C ALA A 39 -47.03 17.84 -28.74
N ASP A 40 -46.79 19.13 -28.47
CA ASP A 40 -46.08 20.02 -29.38
C ASP A 40 -44.67 19.51 -29.77
N ALA A 41 -44.03 18.71 -28.90
CA ALA A 41 -42.75 18.06 -29.15
C ALA A 41 -42.53 16.82 -28.27
N ASP A 42 -41.69 15.91 -28.77
CA ASP A 42 -41.14 14.81 -27.98
C ASP A 42 -40.00 15.30 -27.07
N VAL A 43 -39.84 14.65 -25.91
CA VAL A 43 -38.69 14.86 -25.02
C VAL A 43 -37.83 13.62 -25.03
N THR A 44 -36.52 13.77 -25.21
CA THR A 44 -35.58 12.65 -25.08
C THR A 44 -34.72 12.83 -23.83
N VAL A 45 -34.59 11.76 -23.04
CA VAL A 45 -33.70 11.67 -21.88
C VAL A 45 -32.72 10.54 -22.14
N THR A 46 -31.43 10.76 -21.94
CA THR A 46 -30.43 9.68 -22.02
C THR A 46 -30.24 9.08 -20.63
N VAL A 47 -30.30 7.76 -20.56
CA VAL A 47 -29.91 6.97 -19.39
C VAL A 47 -28.44 6.61 -19.56
N ASP A 48 -27.64 6.93 -18.55
CA ASP A 48 -26.25 6.55 -18.44
C ASP A 48 -25.98 6.24 -16.97
N THR A 49 -25.88 4.95 -16.63
CA THR A 49 -25.68 4.48 -15.25
C THR A 49 -24.51 3.54 -15.07
N LEU A 50 -23.74 3.31 -16.14
CA LEU A 50 -22.59 2.42 -16.13
C LEU A 50 -21.31 3.23 -16.18
N PRO A 51 -20.31 2.94 -15.32
CA PRO A 51 -19.00 3.58 -15.41
C PRO A 51 -18.34 3.31 -16.76
N ALA A 52 -17.68 4.34 -17.30
CA ALA A 52 -16.63 4.17 -18.30
C ALA A 52 -15.43 3.44 -17.70
N ASP A 53 -14.66 2.71 -18.52
CA ASP A 53 -13.44 2.01 -18.10
C ASP A 53 -12.25 2.99 -18.14
N LEU A 54 -12.10 3.76 -17.05
CA LEU A 54 -11.18 4.87 -16.91
C LEU A 54 -9.87 4.45 -16.25
N ILE A 55 -9.90 3.52 -15.30
CA ILE A 55 -8.73 3.07 -14.54
C ILE A 55 -8.75 1.55 -14.33
N GLY A 56 -7.58 0.99 -14.06
CA GLY A 56 -7.42 -0.44 -13.79
C GLY A 56 -6.53 -0.71 -12.58
N ALA A 57 -5.80 -1.83 -12.63
CA ALA A 57 -4.90 -2.28 -11.57
C ALA A 57 -3.91 -1.22 -11.05
N ILE A 58 -3.60 -1.34 -9.77
CA ILE A 58 -2.58 -0.56 -9.06
C ILE A 58 -1.29 -1.39 -8.97
N THR A 59 -0.13 -0.79 -9.20
CA THR A 59 1.18 -1.43 -9.03
C THR A 59 2.15 -0.55 -8.26
N ILE A 60 3.03 -1.16 -7.46
CA ILE A 60 4.08 -0.49 -6.69
C ILE A 60 5.44 -0.87 -7.29
N PRO A 61 6.05 -0.04 -8.15
CA PRO A 61 7.28 -0.39 -8.85
C PRO A 61 8.52 -0.45 -7.95
N GLU A 62 8.48 0.20 -6.78
CA GLU A 62 9.56 0.13 -5.78
C GLU A 62 9.62 -1.22 -5.05
N ASP A 63 8.54 -2.01 -5.03
CA ASP A 63 8.58 -3.41 -4.56
C ASP A 63 9.22 -4.28 -5.65
N LEU A 64 10.55 -4.21 -5.71
CA LEU A 64 11.36 -4.82 -6.77
C LEU A 64 11.31 -6.35 -6.74
N ASN A 65 11.06 -6.90 -5.55
CA ASN A 65 11.09 -8.34 -5.32
C ASN A 65 9.68 -8.97 -5.32
N GLY A 66 8.63 -8.16 -5.20
CA GLY A 66 7.23 -8.55 -5.29
C GLY A 66 6.69 -9.25 -4.05
N ASP A 67 7.29 -9.04 -2.88
CA ASP A 67 6.86 -9.64 -1.61
C ASP A 67 5.83 -8.79 -0.86
N GLY A 68 5.49 -7.61 -1.37
CA GLY A 68 4.56 -6.67 -0.75
C GLY A 68 5.15 -5.95 0.46
N ILE A 69 6.46 -5.92 0.61
CA ILE A 69 7.19 -5.18 1.64
C ILE A 69 8.11 -4.18 0.95
N LEU A 70 8.13 -2.94 1.43
CA LEU A 70 9.14 -1.95 1.06
C LEU A 70 10.17 -1.89 2.17
N ASN A 71 11.35 -2.45 1.89
CA ASN A 71 12.49 -2.29 2.78
C ASN A 71 13.19 -0.92 2.59
N ALA A 72 14.24 -0.66 3.39
CA ALA A 72 14.96 0.61 3.35
C ALA A 72 15.61 0.90 1.98
N ASP A 73 16.08 -0.13 1.27
CA ASP A 73 16.69 0.04 -0.06
C ASP A 73 15.63 0.29 -1.15
N GLU A 74 14.49 -0.40 -1.06
CA GLU A 74 13.35 -0.24 -1.99
C GLU A 74 12.65 1.11 -1.83
N LEU A 75 12.43 1.56 -0.59
CA LEU A 75 11.83 2.87 -0.32
C LEU A 75 12.78 4.03 -0.65
N GLY A 76 14.09 3.82 -0.49
CA GLY A 76 15.07 4.89 -0.65
C GLY A 76 14.98 5.97 0.42
N THR A 77 15.34 7.22 0.06
CA THR A 77 15.55 8.30 1.05
C THR A 77 14.62 9.50 0.89
N ASP A 78 13.71 9.50 -0.09
CA ASP A 78 12.84 10.65 -0.35
C ASP A 78 11.55 10.66 0.51
N GLY A 79 11.29 9.58 1.23
CA GLY A 79 10.15 9.45 2.15
C GLY A 79 8.82 9.19 1.45
N THR A 80 8.85 8.76 0.19
CA THR A 80 7.67 8.43 -0.61
C THR A 80 7.88 7.13 -1.39
N PHE A 81 6.80 6.45 -1.79
CA PHE A 81 6.85 5.44 -2.84
C PHE A 81 5.83 5.76 -3.92
N ASN A 82 5.96 5.16 -5.10
CA ASN A 82 5.04 5.41 -6.20
C ASN A 82 3.93 4.35 -6.21
N ALA A 83 2.70 4.80 -6.36
CA ALA A 83 1.58 3.96 -6.77
C ALA A 83 1.23 4.31 -8.22
N GLN A 84 1.40 3.35 -9.12
CA GLN A 84 0.98 3.49 -10.51
C GLN A 84 -0.42 2.92 -10.66
N VAL A 85 -1.35 3.74 -11.15
CA VAL A 85 -2.72 3.31 -11.45
C VAL A 85 -2.85 3.21 -12.96
N ALA A 86 -3.11 2.00 -13.47
CA ALA A 86 -3.29 1.76 -14.88
C ALA A 86 -4.47 2.59 -15.43
N LEU A 87 -4.34 3.09 -16.64
CA LEU A 87 -5.41 3.79 -17.34
C LEU A 87 -6.20 2.82 -18.20
N GLY A 88 -7.51 2.86 -18.05
CA GLY A 88 -8.45 2.13 -18.89
C GLY A 88 -8.55 2.73 -20.30
N PRO A 89 -9.17 2.00 -21.25
CA PRO A 89 -9.30 2.42 -22.64
C PRO A 89 -10.14 3.69 -22.84
N ASP A 90 -11.02 4.04 -21.90
CA ASP A 90 -11.86 5.24 -21.98
C ASP A 90 -11.20 6.46 -21.30
N ALA A 91 -10.02 6.30 -20.70
CA ALA A 91 -9.26 7.40 -20.12
C ALA A 91 -8.82 8.41 -21.20
N ILE A 92 -8.93 9.70 -20.87
CA ILE A 92 -8.53 10.80 -21.75
C ILE A 92 -7.73 11.86 -20.99
N ASP A 93 -7.09 12.77 -21.73
CA ASP A 93 -6.40 13.91 -21.14
C ASP A 93 -7.42 14.77 -20.38
N GLY A 94 -7.11 15.05 -19.10
CA GLY A 94 -8.02 15.72 -18.19
C GLY A 94 -8.91 14.80 -17.35
N THR A 95 -8.93 13.47 -17.57
CA THR A 95 -9.56 12.53 -16.62
C THR A 95 -8.96 12.75 -15.24
N VAL A 96 -9.80 12.78 -14.20
CA VAL A 96 -9.34 12.96 -12.81
C VAL A 96 -9.42 11.61 -12.09
N VAL A 97 -8.27 11.16 -11.59
CA VAL A 97 -8.12 9.95 -10.77
C VAL A 97 -7.86 10.38 -9.34
N ASN A 98 -8.70 9.95 -8.40
CA ASN A 98 -8.45 10.11 -6.98
C ASN A 98 -7.64 8.92 -6.48
N VAL A 99 -6.48 9.16 -5.86
CA VAL A 99 -5.67 8.14 -5.20
C VAL A 99 -5.57 8.52 -3.72
N ASN A 100 -6.13 7.69 -2.83
CA ASN A 100 -6.17 7.92 -1.39
C ASN A 100 -6.62 9.34 -0.98
N GLY A 101 -7.63 9.90 -1.66
CA GLY A 101 -8.16 11.23 -1.38
C GLY A 101 -7.45 12.38 -2.09
N THR A 102 -6.37 12.11 -2.85
CA THR A 102 -5.65 13.12 -3.65
C THR A 102 -6.00 12.99 -5.13
N ASN A 103 -6.36 14.09 -5.78
CA ASN A 103 -6.69 14.10 -7.21
C ASN A 103 -5.45 14.27 -8.08
N TYR A 104 -5.32 13.39 -9.08
CA TYR A 104 -4.34 13.41 -10.15
C TYR A 104 -5.07 13.60 -11.48
N THR A 105 -4.66 14.59 -12.27
CA THR A 105 -5.22 14.82 -13.60
C THR A 105 -4.36 14.09 -14.63
N VAL A 106 -4.97 13.16 -15.34
CA VAL A 106 -4.35 12.41 -16.44
C VAL A 106 -3.84 13.39 -17.48
N THR A 107 -2.58 13.22 -17.86
CA THR A 107 -1.92 13.99 -18.93
C THR A 107 -1.70 13.14 -20.17
N ALA A 108 -1.34 13.78 -21.28
CA ALA A 108 -0.90 13.07 -22.48
C ALA A 108 0.31 12.14 -22.26
N ALA A 109 1.18 12.43 -21.28
CA ALA A 109 2.32 11.57 -20.95
C ALA A 109 1.86 10.30 -20.21
N ASP A 110 0.91 10.44 -19.30
CA ASP A 110 0.32 9.31 -18.56
C ASP A 110 -0.39 8.36 -19.52
N LEU A 111 -1.15 8.89 -20.48
CA LEU A 111 -1.78 8.08 -21.54
C LEU A 111 -0.76 7.33 -22.41
N ALA A 112 0.39 7.96 -22.70
CA ALA A 112 1.45 7.31 -23.46
C ALA A 112 2.14 6.19 -22.66
N ASN A 113 2.24 6.35 -21.34
CA ASN A 113 2.78 5.34 -20.42
C ASN A 113 1.75 4.25 -20.08
N GLY A 114 0.45 4.57 -20.17
CA GLY A 114 -0.66 3.69 -19.79
C GLY A 114 -1.02 3.74 -18.30
N PHE A 115 -0.49 4.68 -17.53
CA PHE A 115 -0.76 4.83 -16.10
C PHE A 115 -0.48 6.26 -15.62
N ILE A 116 -1.15 6.67 -14.55
CA ILE A 116 -0.72 7.81 -13.72
C ILE A 116 0.20 7.32 -12.61
N THR A 117 1.08 8.21 -12.12
CA THR A 117 1.92 7.93 -10.94
C THR A 117 1.51 8.84 -9.78
N ALA A 118 1.10 8.24 -8.67
CA ALA A 118 0.83 8.92 -7.42
C ALA A 118 1.97 8.69 -6.42
N ALA A 119 2.61 9.77 -5.96
CA ALA A 119 3.59 9.69 -4.88
C ALA A 119 2.88 9.58 -3.52
N ILE A 120 3.06 8.47 -2.83
CA ILE A 120 2.44 8.16 -1.54
C ILE A 120 3.44 8.47 -0.42
N PRO A 121 3.13 9.39 0.51
CA PRO A 121 4.01 9.70 1.61
C PRO A 121 4.06 8.56 2.63
N VAL A 122 5.27 8.18 3.03
CA VAL A 122 5.48 7.24 4.13
C VAL A 122 5.49 8.02 5.44
N THR A 123 4.51 7.73 6.30
CA THR A 123 4.36 8.38 7.61
C THR A 123 4.87 7.53 8.79
N GLY A 124 5.26 6.29 8.52
CA GLY A 124 5.81 5.34 9.48
C GLY A 124 5.86 3.93 8.91
N GLU A 125 6.30 2.99 9.74
CA GLU A 125 6.29 1.55 9.45
C GLU A 125 4.87 0.97 9.42
N GLY A 126 4.72 -0.18 8.76
CA GLY A 126 3.48 -0.95 8.71
C GLY A 126 2.72 -0.85 7.38
N PRO A 127 1.49 -1.39 7.34
CA PRO A 127 0.73 -1.50 6.10
C PRO A 127 0.20 -0.15 5.62
N VAL A 128 0.31 0.09 4.33
CA VAL A 128 -0.28 1.21 3.59
C VAL A 128 -1.17 0.65 2.50
N THR A 129 -2.48 0.93 2.59
CA THR A 129 -3.45 0.55 1.56
C THR A 129 -3.64 1.70 0.57
N ILE A 130 -3.62 1.36 -0.72
CA ILE A 130 -3.85 2.26 -1.84
C ILE A 130 -5.19 1.91 -2.47
N HIS A 131 -6.04 2.92 -2.55
CA HIS A 131 -7.31 2.92 -3.24
C HIS A 131 -7.28 3.97 -4.35
N ALA A 132 -7.87 3.64 -5.50
CA ALA A 132 -8.01 4.57 -6.60
C ALA A 132 -9.41 4.50 -7.24
N GLU A 133 -9.96 5.67 -7.54
CA GLU A 133 -11.26 5.82 -8.19
C GLU A 133 -11.24 6.99 -9.21
N ALA A 134 -12.09 6.92 -10.22
CA ALA A 134 -12.29 7.96 -11.22
C ALA A 134 -13.78 8.13 -11.51
N VAL A 135 -14.20 9.32 -11.94
CA VAL A 135 -15.61 9.60 -12.25
C VAL A 135 -15.71 10.07 -13.69
N ASP A 136 -16.63 9.49 -14.44
CA ASP A 136 -16.90 9.90 -15.82
C ASP A 136 -17.68 11.23 -15.91
N ALA A 137 -17.98 11.66 -17.14
CA ALA A 137 -18.68 12.94 -17.36
C ALA A 137 -20.13 12.94 -16.87
N GLN A 138 -20.73 11.77 -16.68
CA GLN A 138 -22.11 11.56 -16.23
C GLN A 138 -22.20 11.37 -14.72
N GLY A 139 -21.07 11.18 -14.05
CA GLY A 139 -20.97 11.00 -12.61
C GLY A 139 -20.93 9.53 -12.17
N ASN A 140 -20.73 8.59 -13.08
CA ASN A 140 -20.57 7.19 -12.72
C ASN A 140 -19.15 6.94 -12.21
N LEU A 141 -19.04 6.14 -11.14
CA LEU A 141 -17.79 5.86 -10.44
C LEU A 141 -17.13 4.61 -11.00
N ASP A 142 -15.92 4.76 -11.52
CA ASP A 142 -15.02 3.67 -11.86
C ASP A 142 -13.98 3.49 -10.74
N VAL A 143 -13.68 2.24 -10.39
CA VAL A 143 -12.79 1.90 -9.28
C VAL A 143 -11.75 0.93 -9.79
N ALA A 144 -10.50 1.11 -9.36
CA ALA A 144 -9.41 0.19 -9.70
C ALA A 144 -9.79 -1.27 -9.40
N ASP A 145 -9.22 -2.20 -10.18
CA ASP A 145 -9.52 -3.65 -10.12
C ASP A 145 -9.51 -4.22 -8.69
N ALA A 146 -8.58 -3.72 -7.86
CA ALA A 146 -8.51 -3.97 -6.43
C ALA A 146 -7.68 -2.89 -5.72
N ASP A 147 -7.96 -2.73 -4.42
CA ASP A 147 -7.04 -2.04 -3.52
C ASP A 147 -5.74 -2.85 -3.37
N VAL A 148 -4.61 -2.15 -3.25
CA VAL A 148 -3.29 -2.76 -3.03
C VAL A 148 -2.76 -2.36 -1.65
N THR A 149 -2.26 -3.34 -0.89
CA THR A 149 -1.58 -3.07 0.38
C THR A 149 -0.11 -3.44 0.25
N VAL A 150 0.76 -2.52 0.63
CA VAL A 150 2.20 -2.75 0.80
C VAL A 150 2.58 -2.48 2.26
N THR A 151 3.54 -3.20 2.81
CA THR A 151 4.04 -2.98 4.17
C THR A 151 5.35 -2.23 4.12
N VAL A 152 5.44 -1.07 4.75
CA VAL A 152 6.72 -0.39 4.96
C VAL A 152 7.43 -1.08 6.13
N ASP A 153 8.63 -1.59 5.91
CA ASP A 153 9.49 -2.18 6.94
C ASP A 153 10.95 -1.79 6.69
N THR A 154 11.32 -0.60 7.13
CA THR A 154 12.65 -0.02 6.88
C THR A 154 13.61 -0.15 8.05
N LEU A 155 13.14 -0.66 9.20
CA LEU A 155 13.93 -0.76 10.41
C LEU A 155 14.60 -2.14 10.50
N PRO A 156 15.90 -2.22 10.81
CA PRO A 156 16.53 -3.49 11.11
C PRO A 156 15.92 -4.09 12.40
N ALA A 157 15.75 -5.41 12.40
CA ALA A 157 15.36 -6.14 13.60
C ALA A 157 16.39 -5.95 14.73
N ASP A 158 15.91 -5.85 15.97
CA ASP A 158 16.75 -5.73 17.16
C ASP A 158 17.19 -7.13 17.64
N LEU A 159 18.22 -7.65 16.97
CA LEU A 159 18.69 -9.03 17.17
C LEU A 159 19.76 -9.15 18.26
N ILE A 160 20.58 -8.13 18.48
CA ILE A 160 21.72 -8.19 19.41
C ILE A 160 21.90 -6.86 20.15
N GLY A 161 22.42 -6.95 21.37
CA GLY A 161 22.67 -5.81 22.25
C GLY A 161 24.15 -5.65 22.61
N ALA A 162 24.38 -5.20 23.85
CA ALA A 162 25.71 -4.93 24.36
C ALA A 162 26.60 -6.18 24.42
N ILE A 163 27.91 -5.96 24.34
CA ILE A 163 28.94 -6.98 24.55
C ILE A 163 29.52 -6.80 25.94
N THR A 164 29.62 -7.89 26.71
CA THR A 164 30.29 -7.92 28.02
C THR A 164 31.41 -8.95 28.03
N ILE A 165 32.48 -8.64 28.77
CA ILE A 165 33.58 -9.56 29.03
C ILE A 165 33.49 -9.96 30.51
N PRO A 166 32.88 -11.10 30.87
CA PRO A 166 32.66 -11.46 32.27
C PRO A 166 33.97 -11.70 33.04
N GLU A 167 35.07 -11.97 32.34
CA GLU A 167 36.40 -12.09 32.94
C GLU A 167 36.99 -10.73 33.38
N ASP A 168 36.54 -9.59 32.82
CA ASP A 168 36.95 -8.25 33.28
C ASP A 168 36.19 -7.88 34.56
N LEU A 169 36.66 -8.42 35.69
CA LEU A 169 35.98 -8.33 36.98
C LEU A 169 35.92 -6.90 37.53
N ASN A 170 36.87 -6.06 37.13
CA ASN A 170 36.99 -4.70 37.63
C ASN A 170 36.42 -3.64 36.66
N GLY A 171 36.19 -4.02 35.40
CA GLY A 171 35.53 -3.21 34.38
C GLY A 171 36.43 -2.11 33.80
N ASP A 172 37.75 -2.24 33.87
CA ASP A 172 38.70 -1.27 33.33
C ASP A 172 39.07 -1.54 31.85
N GLY A 173 38.51 -2.60 31.26
CA GLY A 173 38.75 -3.00 29.88
C GLY A 173 40.10 -3.68 29.66
N ILE A 174 40.79 -4.08 30.74
CA ILE A 174 42.10 -4.74 30.69
C ILE A 174 41.99 -6.08 31.43
N LEU A 175 42.19 -7.17 30.70
CA LEU A 175 42.33 -8.48 31.33
C LEU A 175 43.76 -8.66 31.84
N ASN A 176 43.92 -8.69 33.17
CA ASN A 176 45.18 -9.08 33.79
C ASN A 176 45.35 -10.61 33.83
N ALA A 177 46.49 -11.10 34.33
CA ALA A 177 46.79 -12.53 34.36
C ALA A 177 45.82 -13.35 35.25
N ASP A 178 45.29 -12.74 36.31
CA ASP A 178 44.32 -13.40 37.19
C ASP A 178 42.92 -13.45 36.53
N GLU A 179 42.53 -12.39 35.81
CA GLU A 179 41.26 -12.27 35.07
C GLU A 179 41.22 -13.18 33.84
N LEU A 180 42.29 -13.20 33.04
CA LEU A 180 42.39 -14.05 31.85
C LEU A 180 42.51 -15.55 32.19
N GLY A 181 43.08 -15.87 33.36
CA GLY A 181 43.35 -17.25 33.75
C GLY A 181 44.44 -17.90 32.90
N THR A 182 44.32 -19.21 32.66
CA THR A 182 45.40 -20.04 32.09
C THR A 182 45.03 -20.81 30.83
N ASP A 183 43.78 -20.73 30.36
CA ASP A 183 43.31 -21.46 29.18
C ASP A 183 43.62 -20.73 27.85
N GLY A 184 44.11 -19.49 27.92
CA GLY A 184 44.51 -18.69 26.77
C GLY A 184 43.34 -18.13 25.97
N THR A 185 42.14 -18.10 26.56
CA THR A 185 40.92 -17.55 25.96
C THR A 185 40.21 -16.63 26.93
N PHE A 186 39.34 -15.75 26.43
CA PHE A 186 38.35 -15.05 27.25
C PHE A 186 36.98 -15.13 26.56
N ASN A 187 35.92 -14.87 27.31
CA ASN A 187 34.57 -14.93 26.76
C ASN A 187 34.08 -13.53 26.39
N ALA A 188 33.48 -13.41 25.21
CA ALA A 188 32.64 -12.29 24.85
C ALA A 188 31.18 -12.75 24.90
N GLN A 189 30.41 -12.15 25.79
CA GLN A 189 28.96 -12.36 25.84
C GLN A 189 28.29 -11.28 25.00
N VAL A 190 27.56 -11.68 23.96
CA VAL A 190 26.76 -10.75 23.15
C VAL A 190 25.31 -10.90 23.60
N ALA A 191 24.75 -9.85 24.19
CA ALA A 191 23.36 -9.83 24.58
C ALA A 191 22.45 -10.06 23.36
N LEU A 192 21.36 -10.79 23.55
CA LEU A 192 20.35 -11.00 22.52
C LEU A 192 19.27 -9.94 22.65
N GLY A 193 18.91 -9.35 21.52
CA GLY A 193 17.81 -8.41 21.43
C GLY A 193 16.45 -9.14 21.44
N PRO A 194 15.34 -8.39 21.58
CA PRO A 194 13.99 -8.95 21.65
C PRO A 194 13.56 -9.71 20.40
N ASP A 195 14.15 -9.41 19.24
CA ASP A 195 13.81 -10.05 17.97
C ASP A 195 14.70 -11.28 17.67
N ALA A 196 15.65 -11.59 18.55
CA ALA A 196 16.47 -12.79 18.42
C ALA A 196 15.62 -14.06 18.57
N ILE A 197 15.84 -15.03 17.69
CA ILE A 197 15.16 -16.32 17.69
C ILE A 197 16.17 -17.47 17.59
N ASP A 198 15.71 -18.69 17.86
CA ASP A 198 16.53 -19.90 17.70
C ASP A 198 16.95 -20.01 16.23
N GLY A 199 18.25 -20.17 15.98
CA GLY A 199 18.82 -20.14 14.64
C GLY A 199 19.32 -18.77 14.16
N THR A 200 19.09 -17.66 14.87
CA THR A 200 19.73 -16.37 14.56
C THR A 200 21.26 -16.56 14.53
N VAL A 201 21.92 -15.99 13.52
CA VAL A 201 23.39 -16.10 13.38
C VAL A 201 24.04 -14.79 13.81
N VAL A 202 24.91 -14.87 14.83
CA VAL A 202 25.72 -13.75 15.30
C VAL A 202 27.16 -13.96 14.85
N ASN A 203 27.72 -13.01 14.11
CA ASN A 203 29.14 -13.04 13.76
C ASN A 203 29.97 -12.31 14.82
N VAL A 204 30.89 -13.02 15.47
CA VAL A 204 31.85 -12.46 16.41
C VAL A 204 33.25 -12.66 15.83
N ASN A 205 33.90 -11.57 15.43
CA ASN A 205 35.24 -11.54 14.82
C ASN A 205 35.42 -12.55 13.68
N GLY A 206 34.45 -12.60 12.75
CA GLY A 206 34.51 -13.48 11.59
C GLY A 206 34.05 -14.92 11.87
N THR A 207 33.75 -15.28 13.13
CA THR A 207 33.20 -16.59 13.49
C THR A 207 31.70 -16.48 13.72
N ASN A 208 30.93 -17.34 13.06
CA ASN A 208 29.49 -17.41 13.22
C ASN A 208 29.12 -18.28 14.42
N TYR A 209 28.25 -17.75 15.28
CA TYR A 209 27.61 -18.43 16.39
C TYR A 209 26.10 -18.47 16.12
N THR A 210 25.52 -19.67 16.18
CA THR A 210 24.07 -19.84 16.00
C THR A 210 23.41 -19.80 17.37
N VAL A 211 22.50 -18.85 17.57
CA VAL A 211 21.68 -18.72 18.77
C VAL A 211 20.91 -20.00 18.99
N THR A 212 20.99 -20.54 20.20
CA THR A 212 20.22 -21.69 20.65
C THR A 212 19.12 -21.29 21.63
N ALA A 213 18.19 -22.20 21.90
CA ALA A 213 17.21 -22.03 22.97
C ALA A 213 17.83 -21.77 24.35
N ALA A 214 19.04 -22.27 24.62
CA ALA A 214 19.75 -22.00 25.87
C ALA A 214 20.28 -20.57 25.93
N ASP A 215 20.80 -20.06 24.81
CA ASP A 215 21.28 -18.68 24.70
C ASP A 215 20.12 -17.69 24.88
N LEU A 216 18.95 -17.98 24.29
CA LEU A 216 17.73 -17.19 24.51
C LEU A 216 17.28 -17.17 25.97
N ALA A 217 17.36 -18.32 26.65
CA ALA A 217 17.02 -18.41 28.08
C ALA A 217 18.01 -17.63 28.97
N ASN A 218 19.28 -17.55 28.55
CA ASN A 218 20.33 -16.77 29.23
C ASN A 218 20.30 -15.29 28.85
N GLY A 219 19.76 -14.94 27.68
CA GLY A 219 19.73 -13.59 27.12
C GLY A 219 21.02 -13.18 26.41
N PHE A 220 21.94 -14.11 26.14
CA PHE A 220 23.20 -13.83 25.43
C PHE A 220 23.77 -15.10 24.80
N ILE A 221 24.55 -14.94 23.72
CA ILE A 221 25.49 -15.97 23.27
C ILE A 221 26.85 -15.79 23.96
N THR A 222 27.63 -16.86 24.09
CA THR A 222 29.03 -16.78 24.55
C THR A 222 29.98 -17.16 23.41
N ALA A 223 30.89 -16.25 23.07
CA ALA A 223 31.97 -16.50 22.12
C ALA A 223 33.31 -16.59 22.85
N ALA A 224 34.02 -17.70 22.70
CA ALA A 224 35.37 -17.87 23.26
C ALA A 224 36.40 -17.31 22.28
N ILE A 225 37.14 -16.28 22.71
CA ILE A 225 38.12 -15.57 21.90
C ILE A 225 39.53 -15.97 22.34
N PRO A 226 40.36 -16.51 21.44
CA PRO A 226 41.75 -16.86 21.76
C PRO A 226 42.63 -15.62 21.88
N VAL A 227 43.55 -15.63 22.85
CA VAL A 227 44.56 -14.59 23.02
C VAL A 227 45.77 -14.91 22.16
N THR A 228 46.03 -14.10 21.13
CA THR A 228 47.14 -14.32 20.18
C THR A 228 48.41 -13.50 20.50
N GLY A 229 48.43 -12.74 21.58
CA GLY A 229 49.57 -11.94 22.05
C GLY A 229 49.16 -10.82 23.02
N GLU A 230 50.13 -10.09 23.57
CA GLU A 230 49.84 -8.88 24.38
C GLU A 230 49.52 -7.69 23.47
N GLY A 231 48.41 -7.00 23.75
CA GLY A 231 47.92 -5.84 23.00
C GLY A 231 46.41 -5.89 22.72
N PRO A 232 45.82 -4.83 22.15
CA PRO A 232 44.39 -4.81 21.82
C PRO A 232 44.05 -5.87 20.77
N VAL A 233 42.95 -6.59 20.99
CA VAL A 233 42.36 -7.54 20.03
C VAL A 233 41.51 -6.75 19.05
N THR A 234 41.79 -6.86 17.74
CA THR A 234 41.05 -6.19 16.65
C THR A 234 40.14 -7.14 15.90
#